data_AF-A0A819JKF4-F1
#
_entry.id   AF-A0A819JKF4-F1
#
_cell.length_a   1.000
_cell.length_b   1.000
_cell.length_c   1.000
_cell.angle_alpha   90.00
_cell.angle_beta   90.00
_cell.angle_gamma   90.00
#
_symmetry.space_group_name_H-M   'P 1'
#
loop_
_entity.id
_entity.type
_entity.pdbx_description
1 polymer ?
#
loop_
_entity_poly.entity_id
_entity_poly.type
_entity_poly.pdbx_seq_one_letter_code
_entity_poly.pdbx_strand_id
1 'polypeptide(L)'
;MCTEIIAGGYYAGDRMQEIGNIPTSQDCMNKCYQDERCFAWSFLPNLKLCYPQFSVREQVKDANYMSGSCIDVKLKVPVCTEIKSGGYYAGDRQQVTGSVSTPQDCMTKCDQNNNCIAWTHLSSAQICWHQTLVTAWVNDVSYTGGSCL
;
A
#
# COMPACT_ATOMS: atom_id res chain seq x y z
N MET A 1 5.08 12.15 -12.58
CA MET A 1 3.75 12.12 -13.22
C MET A 1 3.41 10.67 -13.54
N CYS A 2 2.19 10.20 -13.25
CA CYS A 2 1.76 8.82 -13.56
C CYS A 2 1.91 8.52 -15.07
N THR A 3 1.87 7.24 -15.46
CA THR A 3 1.97 6.80 -16.86
C THR A 3 0.83 7.37 -17.71
N GLU A 4 0.95 7.21 -19.03
CA GLU A 4 -0.06 7.64 -20.00
C GLU A 4 -1.45 7.09 -19.69
N ILE A 5 -2.47 7.86 -20.09
CA ILE A 5 -3.88 7.50 -19.94
C ILE A 5 -4.23 6.44 -20.99
N ILE A 6 -4.59 5.25 -20.53
CA ILE A 6 -5.01 4.12 -21.35
C ILE A 6 -6.54 4.17 -21.47
N ALA A 7 -7.04 4.33 -22.68
CA ALA A 7 -8.46 4.13 -22.96
C ALA A 7 -8.77 2.63 -23.14
N GLY A 8 -9.98 2.21 -22.75
CA GLY A 8 -10.46 0.87 -23.01
C GLY A 8 -10.13 -0.16 -21.92
N GLY A 9 -9.94 0.28 -20.68
CA GLY A 9 -9.81 -0.63 -19.56
C GLY A 9 -9.76 0.05 -18.20
N TYR A 10 -9.92 -0.77 -17.16
CA TYR A 10 -9.80 -0.39 -15.76
C TYR A 10 -8.88 -1.37 -15.01
N TYR A 11 -8.30 -0.93 -13.90
CA TYR A 11 -7.56 -1.79 -13.00
C TYR A 11 -8.51 -2.45 -12.00
N ALA A 12 -8.40 -3.77 -11.84
CA ALA A 12 -9.07 -4.51 -10.78
C ALA A 12 -8.09 -4.76 -9.62
N GLY A 13 -8.57 -4.62 -8.40
CA GLY A 13 -7.77 -4.63 -7.19
C GLY A 13 -8.57 -4.10 -6.01
N ASP A 14 -7.90 -3.92 -4.89
CA ASP A 14 -8.50 -3.34 -3.69
C ASP A 14 -8.61 -1.82 -3.88
N ARG A 15 -9.85 -1.35 -3.82
CA ARG A 15 -10.24 0.02 -4.15
C ARG A 15 -10.22 0.89 -2.92
N MET A 16 -9.69 2.10 -3.08
CA MET A 16 -10.07 3.20 -2.20
C MET A 16 -11.56 3.52 -2.37
N GLN A 17 -12.09 4.33 -1.45
CA GLN A 17 -13.41 4.92 -1.63
C GLN A 17 -13.49 5.62 -2.98
N GLU A 18 -14.54 5.33 -3.75
CA GLU A 18 -14.77 5.98 -5.03
C GLU A 18 -14.96 7.49 -4.85
N ILE A 19 -14.42 8.25 -5.80
CA ILE A 19 -14.48 9.72 -5.77
C ILE A 19 -15.41 10.16 -6.90
N GLY A 20 -16.54 10.77 -6.53
CA GLY A 20 -17.51 11.30 -7.48
C GLY A 20 -17.20 12.73 -7.95
N ASN A 21 -17.96 13.19 -8.95
CA ASN A 21 -17.86 14.53 -9.54
C ASN A 21 -16.46 14.86 -10.08
N ILE A 22 -15.77 13.88 -10.64
CA ILE A 22 -14.45 14.05 -11.25
C ILE A 22 -14.64 14.37 -12.75
N PRO A 23 -14.36 15.62 -13.20
CA PRO A 23 -14.74 16.05 -14.56
C PRO A 23 -14.01 15.29 -15.67
N THR A 24 -12.72 15.00 -15.45
CA THR A 24 -11.82 14.39 -16.43
C THR A 24 -11.00 13.24 -15.85
N SER A 25 -10.51 12.37 -16.73
CA SER A 25 -9.52 11.34 -16.36
C SER A 25 -8.22 11.94 -15.83
N GLN A 26 -7.81 13.12 -16.33
CA GLN A 26 -6.67 13.86 -15.81
C GLN A 26 -6.86 14.27 -14.34
N ASP A 27 -8.07 14.70 -13.96
CA ASP A 27 -8.39 15.01 -12.57
C ASP A 27 -8.32 13.76 -11.69
N CYS A 28 -8.81 12.61 -12.17
CA CYS A 28 -8.68 11.33 -11.49
C CYS A 28 -7.21 10.92 -11.31
N MET A 29 -6.39 11.06 -12.37
CA MET A 29 -4.95 10.82 -12.31
C MET A 29 -4.27 11.73 -11.29
N ASN A 30 -4.59 13.02 -11.28
CA ASN A 30 -4.01 13.98 -10.34
C ASN A 30 -4.39 13.65 -8.90
N LYS A 31 -5.64 13.24 -8.65
CA LYS A 31 -6.08 12.76 -7.33
C LYS A 31 -5.33 11.52 -6.90
N CYS A 32 -5.20 10.53 -7.79
CA CYS A 32 -4.39 9.37 -7.53
C CYS A 32 -2.94 9.78 -7.24
N TYR A 33 -2.32 10.62 -8.07
CA TYR A 33 -0.95 11.10 -7.89
C TYR A 33 -0.71 11.76 -6.53
N GLN A 34 -1.69 12.52 -6.02
CA GLN A 34 -1.63 13.19 -4.72
C GLN A 34 -1.76 12.25 -3.51
N ASP A 35 -2.46 11.12 -3.62
CA ASP A 35 -2.55 10.13 -2.53
C ASP A 35 -1.43 9.11 -2.64
N GLU A 36 -0.44 9.14 -1.76
CA GLU A 36 0.75 8.29 -1.79
C GLU A 36 0.46 6.78 -1.87
N ARG A 37 -0.71 6.32 -1.42
CA ARG A 37 -1.13 4.91 -1.44
C ARG A 37 -1.73 4.47 -2.78
N CYS A 38 -2.06 5.40 -3.66
CA CYS A 38 -2.70 5.08 -4.93
C CYS A 38 -1.68 4.61 -5.97
N PHE A 39 -1.73 3.33 -6.33
CA PHE A 39 -0.86 2.70 -7.34
C PHE A 39 -1.41 2.79 -8.74
N ALA A 40 -2.72 2.81 -8.90
CA ALA A 40 -3.36 2.96 -10.20
C ALA A 40 -4.72 3.62 -10.03
N TRP A 41 -5.29 4.08 -11.14
CA TRP A 41 -6.59 4.72 -11.13
C TRP A 41 -7.40 4.27 -12.34
N SER A 42 -8.71 4.25 -12.16
CA SER A 42 -9.67 4.03 -13.25
C SER A 42 -10.74 5.10 -13.19
N PHE A 43 -11.13 5.60 -14.33
CA PHE A 43 -12.08 6.69 -14.50
C PHE A 43 -13.20 6.24 -15.42
N LEU A 44 -14.44 6.44 -14.98
CA LEU A 44 -15.65 6.16 -15.74
C LEU A 44 -16.27 7.49 -16.21
N PRO A 45 -16.04 7.90 -17.47
CA PRO A 45 -16.40 9.24 -17.94
C PRO A 45 -17.90 9.53 -17.91
N ASN A 46 -18.74 8.52 -18.15
CA ASN A 46 -20.19 8.66 -18.18
C ASN A 46 -20.77 9.02 -16.79
N LEU A 47 -20.17 8.49 -15.72
CA LEU A 47 -20.62 8.73 -14.35
C LEU A 47 -19.76 9.76 -13.60
N LYS A 48 -18.65 10.22 -14.22
CA LYS A 48 -17.69 11.14 -13.57
C LYS A 48 -17.15 10.56 -12.26
N LEU A 49 -16.91 9.25 -12.25
CA LEU A 49 -16.40 8.50 -11.10
C LEU A 49 -14.94 8.16 -11.29
N CYS A 50 -14.16 8.33 -10.23
CA CYS A 50 -12.77 7.94 -10.12
C CYS A 50 -12.62 6.82 -9.10
N TYR A 51 -11.85 5.81 -9.47
CA TYR A 51 -11.56 4.62 -8.68
C TYR A 51 -10.05 4.53 -8.47
N PRO A 52 -9.54 5.16 -7.39
CA PRO A 52 -8.15 4.97 -6.99
C PRO A 52 -7.97 3.55 -6.44
N GLN A 53 -6.86 2.91 -6.81
CA GLN A 53 -6.51 1.55 -6.44
C GLN A 53 -5.24 1.56 -5.61
N PHE A 54 -5.25 0.92 -4.44
CA PHE A 54 -4.05 0.71 -3.63
C PHE A 54 -3.44 -0.68 -3.83
N SER A 55 -4.11 -1.56 -4.58
CA SER A 55 -3.50 -2.76 -5.14
C SER A 55 -3.94 -2.95 -6.58
N VAL A 56 -3.08 -3.55 -7.40
CA VAL A 56 -3.38 -3.89 -8.79
C VAL A 56 -3.20 -5.40 -8.96
N ARG A 57 -4.30 -6.10 -9.26
CA ARG A 57 -4.29 -7.54 -9.56
C ARG A 57 -4.22 -7.77 -11.05
N GLU A 58 -5.05 -7.05 -11.81
CA GLU A 58 -5.12 -7.16 -13.26
C GLU A 58 -5.64 -5.88 -13.91
N GLN A 59 -5.45 -5.77 -15.22
CA GLN A 59 -6.10 -4.76 -16.05
C GLN A 59 -7.19 -5.44 -16.90
N VAL A 60 -8.43 -4.99 -16.71
CA VAL A 60 -9.60 -5.53 -17.39
C VAL A 60 -9.96 -4.63 -18.57
N LYS A 61 -10.17 -5.21 -19.74
CA LYS A 61 -10.61 -4.48 -20.94
C LYS A 61 -12.07 -4.04 -20.78
N ASP A 62 -12.32 -2.75 -20.93
CA ASP A 62 -13.65 -2.16 -20.94
C ASP A 62 -13.60 -0.79 -21.63
N ALA A 63 -14.29 -0.67 -22.78
CA ALA A 63 -14.32 0.54 -23.60
C ALA A 63 -14.86 1.78 -22.87
N ASN A 64 -15.62 1.59 -21.77
CA ASN A 64 -16.20 2.68 -21.02
C ASN A 64 -15.21 3.33 -20.04
N TYR A 65 -14.06 2.71 -19.80
CA TYR A 65 -13.11 3.19 -18.81
C TYR A 65 -11.86 3.80 -19.44
N MET A 66 -11.29 4.75 -18.72
CA MET A 66 -9.93 5.24 -18.91
C MET A 66 -9.14 4.91 -17.65
N SER A 67 -7.90 4.49 -17.75
CA SER A 67 -7.08 4.14 -16.59
C SER A 67 -5.63 4.56 -16.78
N GLY A 68 -4.86 4.53 -15.70
CA GLY A 68 -3.43 4.79 -15.73
C GLY A 68 -2.75 4.25 -14.48
N SER A 69 -1.44 4.01 -14.60
CA SER A 69 -0.61 3.49 -13.51
C SER A 69 0.22 4.60 -12.91
N CYS A 70 0.32 4.65 -11.59
CA CYS A 70 1.26 5.47 -10.86
C CYS A 70 2.40 4.62 -10.24
N ILE A 71 2.42 3.30 -10.50
CA ILE A 71 3.31 2.34 -9.84
C ILE A 71 4.79 2.60 -10.10
N ASP A 72 5.14 3.07 -11.30
CA ASP A 72 6.54 3.31 -11.70
C ASP A 72 7.07 4.67 -11.22
N VAL A 73 6.16 5.52 -10.74
CA VAL A 73 6.44 6.94 -10.47
C VAL A 73 6.33 7.24 -8.98
N LYS A 74 5.53 6.45 -8.27
CA LYS A 74 5.55 6.42 -6.82
C LYS A 74 6.54 5.35 -6.38
N LEU A 75 7.57 5.79 -5.67
CA LEU A 75 8.22 4.90 -4.72
C LEU A 75 7.09 4.23 -3.94
N LYS A 76 7.08 2.89 -3.89
CA LYS A 76 6.26 2.17 -2.94
C LYS A 76 6.66 2.72 -1.57
N VAL A 77 5.88 3.64 -1.03
CA VAL A 77 5.99 4.08 0.35
C VAL A 77 4.97 3.22 1.09
N PRO A 78 5.35 2.04 1.58
CA PRO A 78 4.50 1.23 2.42
C PRO A 78 3.99 2.08 3.58
N VAL A 79 2.68 2.30 3.66
CA VAL A 79 2.08 3.05 4.77
C VAL A 79 1.70 2.05 5.85
N CYS A 80 2.48 2.02 6.93
CA CYS A 80 2.28 1.07 8.02
C CYS A 80 1.25 1.62 9.02
N THR A 81 0.01 1.11 9.00
CA THR A 81 -1.04 1.50 9.98
C THR A 81 -1.60 0.36 10.81
N GLU A 82 -1.39 -0.89 10.37
CA GLU A 82 -1.86 -2.05 11.11
C GLU A 82 -1.04 -2.27 12.38
N ILE A 83 -1.70 -2.48 13.52
CA ILE A 83 -1.07 -2.97 14.75
C ILE A 83 -1.86 -4.20 15.21
N LYS A 84 -1.21 -5.36 15.15
CA LYS A 84 -1.78 -6.65 15.50
C LYS A 84 -0.92 -7.31 16.58
N SER A 85 -1.53 -7.54 17.74
CA SER A 85 -0.89 -8.26 18.85
C SER A 85 -1.06 -9.77 18.71
N GLY A 86 -0.19 -10.53 19.36
CA GLY A 86 -0.33 -11.98 19.45
C GLY A 86 0.35 -12.75 18.34
N GLY A 87 1.33 -12.15 17.66
CA GLY A 87 2.13 -12.86 16.68
C GLY A 87 3.10 -12.00 15.89
N TYR A 88 3.73 -12.64 14.92
CA TYR A 88 4.74 -12.05 14.06
C TYR A 88 4.58 -12.47 12.60
N TYR A 89 5.15 -11.66 11.71
CA TYR A 89 5.26 -12.00 10.30
C TYR A 89 6.52 -12.82 10.02
N ALA A 90 6.33 -14.03 9.50
CA ALA A 90 7.39 -14.91 9.02
C ALA A 90 7.79 -14.56 7.58
N GLY A 91 9.02 -14.92 7.20
CA GLY A 91 9.62 -14.63 5.91
C GLY A 91 11.00 -13.99 6.05
N ASP A 92 11.46 -13.34 4.99
CA ASP A 92 12.75 -12.66 4.99
C ASP A 92 12.67 -11.39 5.82
N ARG A 93 13.61 -11.27 6.77
CA ARG A 93 13.61 -10.18 7.74
C ARG A 93 15.00 -9.64 7.99
N GLN A 94 15.05 -8.34 8.30
CA GLN A 94 16.23 -7.65 8.78
C GLN A 94 15.96 -7.09 10.16
N GLN A 95 16.89 -7.30 11.09
CA GLN A 95 16.80 -6.68 12.41
C GLN A 95 17.10 -5.18 12.30
N VAL A 96 16.26 -4.37 12.94
CA VAL A 96 16.43 -2.93 12.99
C VAL A 96 17.40 -2.58 14.10
N THR A 97 18.44 -1.82 13.77
CA THR A 97 19.41 -1.31 14.74
C THR A 97 19.01 0.07 15.27
N GLY A 98 19.35 0.36 16.53
CA GLY A 98 19.08 1.63 17.20
C GLY A 98 17.92 1.52 18.21
N SER A 99 17.46 2.67 18.73
CA SER A 99 16.39 2.70 19.74
C SER A 99 15.04 2.34 19.12
N VAL A 100 14.58 1.11 19.37
CA VAL A 100 13.22 0.65 19.05
C VAL A 100 12.67 -0.01 20.31
N SER A 101 11.99 0.78 21.14
CA SER A 101 11.54 0.32 22.45
C SER A 101 10.08 -0.13 22.44
N THR A 102 9.33 0.28 21.41
CA THR A 102 7.89 0.04 21.31
C THR A 102 7.49 -0.50 19.94
N PRO A 103 6.33 -1.20 19.84
CA PRO A 103 5.75 -1.56 18.55
C PRO A 103 5.53 -0.36 17.63
N GLN A 104 5.14 0.80 18.19
CA GLN A 104 4.94 2.03 17.43
C GLN A 104 6.25 2.53 16.80
N ASP A 105 7.36 2.49 17.54
CA ASP A 105 8.67 2.86 17.00
C ASP A 105 9.07 1.94 15.84
N CYS A 106 8.79 0.64 15.97
CA CYS A 106 9.08 -0.36 14.95
C CYS A 106 8.26 -0.10 13.67
N MET A 107 6.96 0.16 13.84
CA MET A 107 6.07 0.55 12.75
C MET A 107 6.56 1.82 12.04
N THR A 108 6.86 2.89 12.79
CA THR A 108 7.31 4.15 12.21
C THR A 108 8.63 4.01 11.45
N LYS A 109 9.55 3.15 11.93
CA LYS A 109 10.79 2.87 11.20
C LYS A 109 10.56 2.05 9.93
N CYS A 110 9.59 1.14 9.95
CA CYS A 110 9.19 0.38 8.77
C CYS A 110 8.55 1.28 7.72
N ASP A 111 7.67 2.19 8.15
CA ASP A 111 7.01 3.20 7.31
C ASP A 111 8.02 4.11 6.57
N GLN A 112 9.15 4.40 7.21
CA GLN A 112 10.25 5.18 6.62
C GLN A 112 11.16 4.37 5.69
N ASN A 113 10.95 3.05 5.56
CA ASN A 113 11.79 2.15 4.79
C ASN A 113 10.99 1.54 3.62
N ASN A 114 11.29 2.00 2.40
CA ASN A 114 10.60 1.57 1.17
C ASN A 114 10.70 0.06 0.87
N ASN A 115 11.62 -0.67 1.50
CA ASN A 115 11.75 -2.12 1.35
C ASN A 115 10.98 -2.91 2.43
N CYS A 116 10.41 -2.23 3.42
CA CYS A 116 9.70 -2.85 4.53
C CYS A 116 8.21 -3.02 4.18
N ILE A 117 7.77 -4.26 4.01
CA ILE A 117 6.36 -4.56 3.66
C ILE A 117 5.53 -5.02 4.87
N ALA A 118 6.20 -5.38 5.96
CA ALA A 118 5.62 -5.63 7.26
C ALA A 118 6.69 -5.44 8.34
N TRP A 119 6.26 -5.32 9.59
CA TRP A 119 7.13 -5.20 10.74
C TRP A 119 6.68 -6.12 11.87
N THR A 120 7.62 -6.43 12.75
CA THR A 120 7.35 -7.18 13.98
C THR A 120 8.25 -6.68 15.10
N HIS A 121 7.67 -6.47 16.28
CA HIS A 121 8.33 -6.11 17.52
C HIS A 121 8.18 -7.20 18.59
N LEU A 122 9.30 -7.64 19.17
CA LEU A 122 9.36 -8.48 20.36
C LEU A 122 9.50 -7.59 21.60
N SER A 123 8.43 -7.48 22.37
CA SER A 123 8.36 -6.52 23.48
C SER A 123 9.30 -6.82 24.65
N SER A 124 9.58 -8.10 24.93
CA SER A 124 10.46 -8.49 26.04
C SER A 124 11.93 -8.13 25.82
N ALA A 125 12.37 -8.11 24.56
CA ALA A 125 13.76 -7.88 24.18
C ALA A 125 13.97 -6.54 23.47
N GLN A 126 12.89 -5.78 23.22
CA GLN A 126 12.92 -4.53 22.45
C GLN A 126 13.60 -4.72 21.08
N ILE A 127 13.27 -5.84 20.43
CA ILE A 127 13.81 -6.17 19.11
C ILE A 127 12.74 -5.92 18.07
N CYS A 128 13.13 -5.21 17.02
CA CYS A 128 12.30 -4.95 15.85
C CYS A 128 12.88 -5.63 14.62
N TRP A 129 12.01 -6.22 13.81
CA TRP A 129 12.33 -6.74 12.50
C TRP A 129 11.47 -6.08 11.43
N HIS A 130 12.11 -5.77 10.32
CA HIS A 130 11.46 -5.39 9.07
C HIS A 130 11.43 -6.58 8.14
N GLN A 131 10.25 -6.92 7.64
CA GLN A 131 10.09 -7.95 6.62
C GLN A 131 10.18 -7.33 5.23
N THR A 132 11.03 -7.92 4.38
CA THR A 132 11.08 -7.64 2.93
C THR A 132 10.24 -8.64 2.13
N LEU A 133 9.91 -9.78 2.75
CA LEU A 133 9.01 -10.80 2.25
C LEU A 133 8.17 -11.33 3.42
N VAL A 134 6.87 -11.49 3.20
CA VAL A 134 5.94 -12.08 4.17
C VAL A 134 5.43 -13.40 3.61
N THR A 135 5.65 -14.48 4.34
CA THR A 135 5.18 -15.82 3.96
C THR A 135 3.96 -16.27 4.78
N ALA A 136 3.85 -15.84 6.04
CA ALA A 136 2.74 -16.16 6.92
C ALA A 136 2.69 -15.26 8.16
N TRP A 137 1.54 -15.23 8.83
CA TRP A 137 1.40 -14.78 10.22
C TRP A 137 1.54 -15.98 11.16
N VAL A 138 2.39 -15.87 12.18
CA VAL A 138 2.61 -16.90 13.20
C VAL A 138 2.15 -16.38 14.55
N ASN A 139 1.27 -17.14 15.22
CA ASN A 139 0.75 -16.77 16.53
C ASN A 139 1.83 -16.94 17.61
N ASP A 140 2.11 -15.85 18.33
CA ASP A 140 3.01 -15.79 19.47
C ASP A 140 2.70 -14.52 20.29
N VAL A 141 2.25 -14.70 21.53
CA VAL A 141 1.81 -13.61 22.42
C VAL A 141 2.91 -12.61 22.77
N SER A 142 4.17 -12.95 22.55
CA SER A 142 5.33 -12.11 22.84
C SER A 142 5.51 -10.98 21.82
N TYR A 143 4.85 -11.09 20.67
CA TYR A 143 5.07 -10.23 19.52
C TYR A 143 3.84 -9.38 19.18
N THR A 144 4.13 -8.22 18.62
CA THR A 144 3.19 -7.33 17.95
C THR A 144 3.74 -7.01 16.57
N GLY A 145 2.91 -6.97 15.53
CA GLY A 145 3.35 -6.66 14.17
C GLY A 145 2.26 -5.98 13.36
N GLY A 146 2.60 -5.61 12.13
CA GLY A 146 1.67 -4.98 11.19
C GLY A 146 2.16 -5.11 9.75
N SER A 147 1.23 -5.18 8.81
CA SER A 147 1.53 -5.04 7.38
C SER A 147 1.49 -3.58 6.95
N CYS A 148 2.21 -3.28 5.87
CA CYS A 148 2.31 -1.94 5.30
C CYS A 148 1.82 -1.89 3.84
N LEU A 149 0.80 -2.71 3.56
CA LEU A 149 0.17 -2.87 2.25
C LEU A 149 -0.91 -1.82 1.99
#